data_AF-A0A0A0D8B2-F1
#
_entry.id   AF-A0A0A0D8B2-F1
#
_cell.length_a   1.000
_cell.length_b   1.000
_cell.length_c   1.000
_cell.angle_alpha   90.00
_cell.angle_beta   90.00
_cell.angle_gamma   90.00
#
_symmetry.space_group_name_H-M   'P 1'
#
loop_
_entity.id
_entity.type
_entity.pdbx_description
1 polymer ?
#
loop_
_entity_poly.entity_id
_entity_poly.type
_entity_poly.pdbx_seq_one_letter_code
_entity_poly.pdbx_strand_id
1 'polypeptide(L)' 'APGFFWCAGQGGYGFQTAPAMARLGAALLRGDPVPEDLARLGVTAAALAPGRFRTGPDPKEAQP' A
#
# COMPACT_ATOMS: atom_id res chain seq x y z
N ALA A 1 -8.17 5.15 11.94
CA ALA A 1 -9.49 4.52 12.09
C ALA A 1 -9.41 3.09 11.57
N PRO A 2 -10.08 2.11 12.20
CA PRO A 2 -10.23 0.77 11.61
C PRO A 2 -10.87 0.85 10.22
N GLY A 3 -10.37 0.08 9.25
CA GLY A 3 -10.89 0.08 7.88
C GLY A 3 -10.46 1.27 7.00
N PHE A 4 -9.63 2.19 7.49
CA PHE A 4 -9.07 3.26 6.67
C PHE A 4 -7.94 2.73 5.77
N PHE A 5 -7.97 3.05 4.47
CA PHE A 5 -6.95 2.66 3.50
C PHE A 5 -6.30 3.86 2.81
N TRP A 6 -4.96 3.88 2.74
CA TRP A 6 -4.20 4.89 2.03
C TRP A 6 -4.01 4.49 0.56
N CYS A 7 -4.74 5.16 -0.35
CA CYS A 7 -4.44 5.15 -1.79
C CYS A 7 -3.88 6.53 -2.18
N ALA A 8 -2.60 6.75 -1.89
CA ALA A 8 -1.95 8.05 -2.05
C ALA A 8 -0.46 7.89 -2.39
N GLY A 9 0.19 8.98 -2.78
CA GLY A 9 1.62 9.02 -3.06
C GLY A 9 2.00 8.75 -4.51
N GLN A 10 1.06 8.84 -5.45
CA GLN A 10 1.28 8.63 -6.89
C GLN A 10 2.08 9.75 -7.58
N GLY A 11 2.22 10.92 -6.95
CA GLY A 11 2.87 12.09 -7.54
C GLY A 11 2.29 12.44 -8.93
N GLY A 12 3.16 12.74 -9.89
CA GLY A 12 2.78 13.05 -11.28
C GLY A 12 2.42 11.85 -12.16
N TYR A 13 2.44 10.62 -11.62
CA TYR A 13 2.25 9.38 -12.39
C TYR A 13 0.86 8.76 -12.21
N GLY A 14 -0.06 9.47 -11.55
CA GLY A 14 -1.38 8.93 -11.18
C GLY A 14 -2.19 8.40 -12.37
N PHE A 15 -2.17 9.11 -13.50
CA PHE A 15 -2.91 8.68 -14.68
C PHE A 15 -2.36 7.38 -15.27
N GLN A 16 -1.03 7.29 -15.42
CA GLN A 16 -0.35 6.13 -16.03
C GLN A 16 -0.42 4.89 -15.12
N THR A 17 -0.43 5.09 -13.80
CA THR A 17 -0.42 4.00 -12.81
C THR A 17 -1.82 3.60 -12.34
N ALA A 18 -2.87 4.36 -12.69
CA ALA A 18 -4.23 4.14 -12.20
C ALA A 18 -4.74 2.69 -12.36
N PRO A 19 -4.57 2.00 -13.51
CA PRO A 19 -5.06 0.63 -13.65
C PRO A 19 -4.38 -0.35 -12.70
N ALA A 20 -3.05 -0.25 -12.55
CA ALA A 20 -2.29 -1.11 -11.66
C ALA A 20 -2.61 -0.81 -10.19
N MET A 21 -2.69 0.47 -9.82
CA MET A 21 -3.00 0.91 -8.46
C MET A 21 -4.42 0.54 -8.03
N ALA A 22 -5.40 0.59 -8.94
CA ALA A 22 -6.77 0.15 -8.65
C ALA A 22 -6.83 -1.36 -8.35
N ARG A 23 -6.19 -2.18 -9.19
CA ARG A 23 -6.13 -3.64 -9.00
C ARG A 23 -5.41 -4.02 -7.72
N LEU A 24 -4.27 -3.38 -7.46
CA LEU A 24 -3.51 -3.60 -6.24
C LEU A 24 -4.30 -3.17 -5.01
N GLY A 25 -4.87 -1.96 -5.01
CA GLY A 25 -5.67 -1.45 -3.90
C GLY A 25 -6.85 -2.37 -3.58
N ALA A 26 -7.57 -2.83 -4.60
CA ALA A 26 -8.69 -3.76 -4.42
C ALA A 26 -8.28 -5.13 -3.85
N ALA A 27 -7.08 -5.62 -4.18
CA ALA A 27 -6.55 -6.85 -3.57
C ALA A 27 -6.20 -6.61 -2.09
N LEU A 28 -5.45 -5.55 -1.80
CA LEU A 28 -5.02 -5.22 -0.43
C LEU A 28 -6.20 -4.90 0.50
N LEU A 29 -7.25 -4.23 0.01
CA LEU A 29 -8.48 -3.97 0.79
C LEU A 29 -9.17 -5.26 1.25
N ARG A 30 -9.10 -6.33 0.44
CA ARG A 30 -9.71 -7.64 0.73
C ARG A 30 -8.81 -8.56 1.54
N GLY A 31 -7.56 -8.17 1.78
CA GLY A 31 -6.55 -9.04 2.39
C GLY A 31 -5.98 -10.08 1.43
N ASP A 32 -6.18 -9.90 0.12
CA ASP A 32 -5.62 -10.76 -0.92
C ASP A 32 -4.13 -10.46 -1.15
N PRO A 33 -3.36 -11.41 -1.71
CA PRO A 33 -1.99 -11.16 -2.14
C PRO A 33 -1.92 -10.14 -3.28
N VAL A 34 -0.72 -9.59 -3.51
CA VAL A 34 -0.42 -8.74 -4.67
C VAL A 34 -0.72 -9.51 -5.98
N PRO A 35 -1.40 -8.91 -6.96
CA PRO A 35 -1.62 -9.53 -8.27
C PRO A 35 -0.32 -10.05 -8.90
N GLU A 36 -0.34 -11.27 -9.42
CA GLU A 36 0.86 -12.00 -9.84
C GLU A 36 1.69 -11.25 -10.89
N ASP A 37 1.02 -10.58 -11.84
CA ASP A 37 1.65 -9.76 -12.86
C ASP A 37 2.42 -8.58 -12.26
N LEU A 38 1.88 -7.93 -11.23
CA LEU A 38 2.55 -6.86 -10.50
C LEU A 38 3.68 -7.40 -9.61
N ALA A 39 3.47 -8.55 -8.96
CA ALA A 39 4.49 -9.19 -8.14
C ALA A 39 5.72 -9.59 -8.98
N ARG A 40 5.51 -10.07 -10.22
CA ARG A 40 6.58 -10.40 -11.17
C ARG A 40 7.40 -9.18 -11.59
N LEU A 41 6.81 -7.98 -11.54
CA LEU A 41 7.50 -6.70 -11.75
C LEU A 41 8.20 -6.19 -10.49
N GLY A 42 8.20 -6.97 -9.40
CA GLY A 42 8.84 -6.61 -8.13
C GLY A 42 7.97 -5.76 -7.19
N VAL A 43 6.68 -5.58 -7.50
CA VAL A 43 5.76 -4.85 -6.62
C VAL A 43 5.47 -5.69 -5.38
N THR A 44 5.67 -5.12 -4.19
CA THR A 44 5.36 -5.78 -2.91
C THR A 44 4.45 -4.89 -2.07
N ALA A 45 3.61 -5.52 -1.22
CA ALA A 45 2.77 -4.78 -0.28
C ALA A 45 3.61 -3.94 0.70
N ALA A 46 4.75 -4.48 1.16
CA ALA A 46 5.65 -3.80 2.08
C ALA A 46 6.25 -2.52 1.48
N ALA A 47 6.65 -2.53 0.20
CA ALA A 47 7.19 -1.37 -0.50
C ALA A 47 6.17 -0.23 -0.65
N LEU A 48 4.87 -0.54 -0.59
CA LEU A 48 3.78 0.43 -0.75
C LEU A 48 3.06 0.75 0.57
N ALA A 49 3.36 0.03 1.66
CA ALA A 49 2.79 0.27 2.97
C ALA A 49 3.10 1.70 3.45
N PRO A 50 2.12 2.44 4.00
CA PRO A 50 2.34 3.80 4.49
C PRO A 50 3.32 3.86 5.66
N GLY A 51 3.48 2.77 6.41
CA GLY A 51 4.42 2.66 7.53
C GLY A 51 5.89 2.59 7.13
N ARG A 52 6.22 2.41 5.84
CA ARG A 52 7.60 2.20 5.36
C ARG A 52 8.58 3.33 5.67
N PHE A 53 8.07 4.53 5.95
CA PHE A 53 8.89 5.71 6.28
C PHE A 53 9.02 5.96 7.78
N ARG A 54 8.38 5.13 8.62
CA ARG A 54 8.47 5.28 10.07
C ARG A 54 9.78 4.67 10.57
N THR A 55 10.55 5.44 11.32
CA THR A 55 11.81 5.01 11.96
C THR A 55 11.68 4.81 13.48
N GLY A 56 10.46 4.75 14.02
CA GLY A 56 10.17 4.52 15.44
C GLY A 56 8.99 3.57 15.65
N PRO A 57 8.76 3.12 16.91
CA PRO A 57 7.71 2.16 17.25
C PRO A 57 6.32 2.65 16.81
N ASP A 58 5.37 1.73 16.61
CA ASP A 58 3.99 2.07 16.25
C ASP A 58 3.42 3.04 17.30
N PRO A 59 2.70 4.14 16.99
CA PRO A 59 2.23 5.08 18.01
C PRO A 59 1.29 4.41 19.02
N LYS A 60 0.74 3.24 18.64
CA LYS A 60 -0.06 2.37 19.50
C LYS A 60 0.79 1.58 20.51
N GLU A 61 2.04 1.27 20.22
CA GLU A 61 2.99 0.64 21.16
C GLU A 61 3.67 1.67 22.08
N ALA A 62 3.69 2.95 21.68
CA ALA A 62 4.29 4.04 22.44
C ALA A 62 3.35 4.68 23.48
N GLN A 63 2.14 4.15 23.68
CA GLN A 63 1.23 4.55 24.76
C GLN A 63 1.08 3.41 25.77
N PRO A 64 1.18 3.67 27.08
CA PRO A 64 0.97 2.67 28.12
C PRO A 64 -0.48 2.15 28.17
#